data_AF-A0A661Z141-F1
#
_entry.id   AF-A0A661Z141-F1
#
_cell.length_a   1.000
_cell.length_b   1.000
_cell.length_c   1.000
_cell.angle_alpha   90.00
_cell.angle_beta   90.00
_cell.angle_gamma   90.00
#
_symmetry.space_group_name_H-M   'P 1'
#
loop_
_entity.id
_entity.type
_entity.pdbx_description
1 polymer ?
#
loop_
_entity_poly.entity_id
_entity_poly.type
_entity_poly.pdbx_seq_one_letter_code
_entity_poly.pdbx_strand_id
1 'polypeptide(L)' 'LDDLRLILGIHINEINKYLSVLEESGMIRKEVQNRGVFYMKV' A
#
# COMPACT_ATOMS: atom_id res chain seq x y z
N LEU A 1 4.41 2.73 -4.89
CA LEU A 1 4.91 1.54 -4.17
C LEU A 1 6.40 1.71 -3.85
N ASP A 2 7.20 2.19 -4.80
CA ASP A 2 8.57 2.66 -4.53
C ASP A 2 8.63 3.74 -3.44
N ASP A 3 7.65 4.65 -3.38
CA ASP A 3 7.58 5.67 -2.32
C ASP A 3 7.49 5.02 -0.93
N LEU A 4 6.63 4.01 -0.77
CA LEU A 4 6.48 3.28 0.50
C LEU A 4 7.77 2.52 0.86
N ARG A 5 8.46 1.94 -0.13
CA ARG A 5 9.77 1.30 0.06
C ARG A 5 10.80 2.30 0.57
N LEU A 6 10.86 3.49 -0.03
CA LEU A 6 11.80 4.53 0.34
C LEU A 6 11.51 5.09 1.75
N ILE A 7 10.24 5.35 2.06
CA ILE A 7 9.82 5.94 3.34
C ILE A 7 9.98 4.96 4.49
N LEU A 8 9.57 3.70 4.29
CA LEU A 8 9.57 2.70 5.36
C LEU A 8 10.91 1.97 5.48
N GLY A 9 11.75 1.99 4.44
CA GLY A 9 12.99 1.23 4.39
C GLY A 9 12.78 -0.30 4.31
N ILE A 10 11.57 -0.73 3.96
CA ILE A 10 11.17 -2.14 3.92
C ILE A 10 11.16 -2.63 2.48
N HIS A 11 11.59 -3.88 2.24
CA HIS A 11 11.51 -4.49 0.91
C HIS A 11 10.07 -4.54 0.38
N ILE A 12 9.90 -4.35 -0.93
CA ILE A 12 8.58 -4.27 -1.61
C ILE A 12 7.68 -5.48 -1.29
N ASN A 13 8.25 -6.68 -1.19
CA ASN A 13 7.50 -7.89 -0.89
C ASN A 13 6.85 -7.87 0.49
N GLU A 14 7.53 -7.33 1.51
CA GLU A 14 6.96 -7.23 2.85
C GLU A 14 5.90 -6.11 2.91
N ILE A 15 6.14 -4.99 2.21
CA ILE A 15 5.13 -3.94 2.07
C ILE A 15 3.84 -4.49 1.48
N ASN A 16 3.92 -5.29 0.42
CA ASN A 16 2.74 -5.90 -0.20
C ASN A 16 1.98 -6.82 0.77
N LYS A 17 2.68 -7.61 1.61
CA LYS A 17 2.04 -8.45 2.63
C LYS A 17 1.26 -7.61 3.64
N TYR A 18 1.86 -6.52 4.14
CA TYR A 18 1.18 -5.64 5.09
C TYR A 18 -0.02 -4.92 4.46
N LEU A 19 0.12 -4.44 3.23
CA LEU A 19 -0.98 -3.80 2.51
C LEU A 19 -2.15 -4.78 2.29
N SER A 20 -1.88 -6.06 2.01
CA SER A 20 -2.91 -7.10 1.89
C SER A 20 -3.69 -7.24 3.21
N VAL A 21 -2.99 -7.38 4.34
CA VAL A 21 -3.63 -7.51 5.66
C VAL A 21 -4.45 -6.27 6.02
N LEU A 22 -3.94 -5.07 5.74
CA LEU A 22 -4.65 -3.81 6.00
C LEU A 22 -5.88 -3.62 5.10
N GLU A 23 -5.82 -4.10 3.85
CA GLU A 23 -6.96 -4.06 2.92
C GLU A 23 -8.01 -5.10 3.31
N GLU A 24 -7.60 -6.33 3.64
CA GLU A 24 -8.48 -7.41 4.10
C GLU A 24 -9.18 -7.08 5.43
N SER A 25 -8.51 -6.35 6.33
CA SER A 25 -9.10 -5.86 7.59
C SER A 25 -9.97 -4.61 7.42
N GLY A 26 -10.09 -4.05 6.21
CA GLY A 26 -10.89 -2.87 5.92
C GLY A 26 -10.32 -1.57 6.49
N MET A 27 -9.04 -1.54 6.85
CA MET A 27 -8.39 -0.32 7.37
C MET A 27 -8.01 0.65 6.26
N ILE A 28 -7.66 0.11 5.09
CA ILE A 28 -7.31 0.89 3.90
C ILE A 28 -8.05 0.34 2.67
N ARG A 29 -8.15 1.17 1.64
CA ARG A 29 -8.58 0.77 0.29
C ARG A 29 -7.57 1.21 -0.74
N LYS A 30 -7.47 0.43 -1.82
CA LYS A 30 -6.73 0.78 -3.02
C LYS A 30 -7.57 1.64 -3.96
N GLU A 31 -7.00 2.73 -4.45
CA GLU A 31 -7.58 3.54 -5.52
C GLU A 31 -6.61 3.63 -6.72
N VAL A 32 -7.14 3.34 -7.90
CA VAL A 32 -6.42 3.45 -9.17
C VAL A 32 -6.74 4.81 -9.78
N GLN A 33 -5.70 5.60 -10.03
CA GLN A 33 -5.79 6.91 -10.66
C GLN A 33 -4.92 6.93 -11.93
N ASN A 34 -5.10 7.94 -12.79
CA ASN A 34 -4.32 8.08 -14.04
C ASN A 34 -2.79 8.10 -13.81
N ARG A 35 -2.34 8.46 -12.61
CA ARG A 35 -0.92 8.53 -12.23
C ARG A 35 -0.41 7.31 -11.44
N GLY A 36 -1.24 6.29 -11.26
CA GLY A 36 -0.86 5.06 -10.56
C GLY A 36 -1.80 4.69 -9.41
N VAL A 37 -1.28 3.88 -8.50
CA VAL A 37 -2.03 3.25 -7.40
C VAL A 37 -1.76 3.98 -6.08
N PHE A 38 -2.83 4.30 -5.36
CA PHE A 38 -2.79 4.91 -4.04
C PHE A 38 -3.53 4.05 -3.02
N TYR A 39 -3.06 4.09 -1.77
CA TYR A 39 -3.70 3.46 -0.63
C TYR A 39 -4.20 4.56 0.30
N MET A 40 -5.47 4.47 0.72
CA MET A 40 -6.11 5.46 1.58
C MET A 40 -6.88 4.80 2.70
N LYS A 41 -6.95 5.46 3.86
CA LYS A 41 -7.76 5.00 4.98
C LYS A 41 -9.24 4.95 4.58
N VAL A 42 -9.93 3.88 4.96
CA VAL A 42 -11.40 3.76 4.80
C VAL A 42 -12.12 4.69 5.75
#